data_AF-R1E8T2-F1
#
_entry.id   AF-R1E8T2-F1
#
_cell.length_a   1.000
_cell.length_b   1.000
_cell.length_c   1.000
_cell.angle_alpha   90.00
_cell.angle_beta   90.00
_cell.angle_gamma   90.00
#
_symmetry.space_group_name_H-M   'P 1'
#
loop_
_entity.id
_entity.type
_entity.pdbx_description
1 polymer ?
#
loop_
_entity_poly.entity_id
_entity_poly.type
_entity_poly.pdbx_seq_one_letter_code
_entity_poly.pdbx_strand_id
1 'polypeptide(L)'
;MASQEPDKHYRRTSIGLALIAALDELPAILPQLAEKIRQHFDREMVNALRSQRVIRKRMNFKARCHTYRFCDDRWYFMLKDVKVKTDSGRSIKADWVTIDAVSTGLEEERRMLKELRAGSKSKKKR
;
A
#
# COMPACT_ATOMS: atom_id res chain seq x y z
N MET A 1 15.97 -11.05 -10.52
CA MET A 1 16.27 -9.61 -10.71
C MET A 1 14.94 -8.89 -10.86
N ALA A 2 14.21 -8.67 -9.76
CA ALA A 2 12.96 -7.92 -9.80
C ALA A 2 13.33 -6.44 -9.70
N SER A 3 13.42 -5.77 -10.84
CA SER A 3 13.39 -4.31 -10.89
C SER A 3 11.99 -3.88 -10.45
N GLN A 4 11.75 -3.87 -9.13
CA GLN A 4 10.57 -3.25 -8.56
C GLN A 4 10.75 -1.75 -8.72
N GLU A 5 10.35 -1.24 -9.90
CA GLU A 5 9.94 0.15 -10.04
C GLU A 5 9.03 0.47 -8.83
N PRO A 6 9.25 1.58 -8.11
CA PRO A 6 8.38 1.94 -6.99
C PRO A 6 6.95 1.95 -7.50
N ASP A 7 6.11 1.07 -6.95
CA ASP A 7 4.77 0.84 -7.50
C ASP A 7 4.00 2.17 -7.48
N LYS A 8 3.63 2.64 -8.68
CA LYS A 8 2.86 3.88 -8.90
C LYS A 8 1.43 3.79 -8.34
N HIS A 9 1.14 2.74 -7.58
CA HIS A 9 -0.12 2.42 -6.92
C HIS A 9 -0.80 3.64 -6.27
N TYR A 10 -0.04 4.47 -5.55
CA TYR A 10 -0.62 5.58 -4.79
C TYR A 10 -0.87 6.85 -5.61
N ARG A 11 -0.47 6.92 -6.89
CA ARG A 11 -0.71 8.10 -7.75
C ARG A 11 -2.20 8.37 -8.00
N ARG A 12 -3.06 7.36 -7.88
CA ARG A 12 -4.52 7.46 -8.04
C ARG A 12 -5.28 7.84 -6.76
N THR A 13 -4.58 8.00 -5.64
CA THR A 13 -5.19 8.50 -4.41
C THR A 13 -5.47 10.00 -4.51
N SER A 14 -6.35 10.55 -3.67
CA SER A 14 -6.69 11.98 -3.70
C SER A 14 -5.46 12.89 -3.62
N ILE A 15 -4.45 12.54 -2.81
CA ILE A 15 -3.20 13.29 -2.70
C ILE A 15 -2.33 13.15 -3.95
N GLY A 16 -2.27 11.95 -4.55
CA GLY A 16 -1.53 11.71 -5.79
C GLY A 16 -2.15 12.45 -6.99
N LEU A 17 -3.47 12.45 -7.09
CA LEU A 17 -4.22 13.18 -8.12
C LEU A 17 -4.01 14.70 -7.97
N ALA A 18 -4.09 15.22 -6.75
CA ALA A 18 -3.85 16.63 -6.48
C ALA A 18 -2.41 17.06 -6.87
N LEU A 19 -1.41 16.22 -6.58
CA LEU A 19 -0.03 16.47 -7.00
C LEU A 19 0.10 16.48 -8.53
N ILE A 20 -0.50 15.51 -9.22
CA ILE A 20 -0.43 15.43 -10.69
C ILE A 20 -1.09 16.66 -11.31
N ALA A 21 -2.29 17.03 -10.85
CA ALA A 21 -2.98 18.22 -11.32
C ALA A 21 -2.13 19.49 -11.10
N ALA A 22 -1.56 19.66 -9.91
CA ALA A 22 -0.68 20.80 -9.62
C ALA A 22 0.57 20.83 -10.51
N LEU A 23 1.16 19.68 -10.85
CA LEU A 23 2.30 19.61 -11.76
C LEU A 23 1.90 19.96 -13.20
N ASP A 24 0.71 19.55 -13.63
CA ASP A 24 0.22 19.81 -14.99
C ASP A 24 -0.22 21.28 -15.17
N GLU A 25 -0.63 21.95 -14.09
CA GLU A 25 -0.95 23.39 -14.08
C GLU A 25 0.30 24.30 -14.09
N LEU A 26 1.50 23.78 -13.80
CA LEU A 26 2.73 24.58 -13.79
C LEU A 26 3.24 24.82 -15.23
N PRO A 27 3.21 26.06 -15.74
CA PRO A 27 3.48 26.34 -17.16
C PRO A 27 4.97 26.21 -17.55
N ALA A 28 5.88 26.21 -16.58
CA ALA A 28 7.34 26.25 -16.82
C ALA A 28 8.07 24.98 -16.34
N ILE A 29 7.35 23.94 -15.90
CA ILE A 29 8.01 22.73 -15.41
C ILE A 29 8.51 21.88 -16.59
N LEU A 30 9.79 21.51 -16.57
CA LEU A 30 10.32 20.56 -17.56
C LEU A 30 9.65 19.20 -17.35
N PRO A 31 9.19 18.50 -18.40
CA PRO A 31 8.55 17.19 -18.27
C PRO A 31 9.39 16.16 -17.49
N GLN A 32 10.71 16.22 -17.66
CA GLN A 32 11.65 15.37 -16.93
C GLN A 32 11.68 15.67 -15.42
N LEU A 33 11.51 16.93 -15.03
CA LEU A 33 11.46 17.32 -13.62
C LEU A 33 10.13 16.87 -12.98
N ALA A 34 9.01 17.03 -13.68
CA ALA A 34 7.71 16.54 -13.21
C ALA A 34 7.74 15.03 -12.95
N GLU A 35 8.35 14.23 -13.84
CA GLU A 35 8.45 12.78 -13.60
C GLU A 35 9.38 12.45 -12.41
N LYS A 36 10.48 13.20 -12.21
CA LYS A 36 11.32 13.04 -11.01
C LYS A 36 10.54 13.32 -9.72
N ILE A 37 9.68 14.34 -9.71
CA ILE A 37 8.82 14.65 -8.55
C ILE A 37 7.82 13.52 -8.31
N ARG A 38 7.20 12.99 -9.37
CA ARG A 38 6.26 11.86 -9.25
C ARG A 38 6.96 10.59 -8.73
N GLN A 39 8.17 10.29 -9.19
CA GLN A 39 8.98 9.18 -8.65
C GLN A 39 9.36 9.40 -7.18
N HIS A 40 9.66 10.65 -6.79
CA HIS A 40 9.92 10.98 -5.41
C HIS A 40 8.67 10.76 -4.53
N PHE A 41 7.51 11.17 -5.02
CA PHE A 41 6.23 10.91 -4.37
C PHE A 41 5.97 9.41 -4.16
N ASP A 42 6.21 8.57 -5.18
CA ASP A 42 5.98 7.12 -5.08
C ASP A 42 6.79 6.51 -3.93
N ARG A 43 8.07 6.90 -3.80
CA ARG A 43 8.95 6.41 -2.72
C ARG A 43 8.52 6.94 -1.34
N GLU A 44 8.31 8.25 -1.23
CA GLU A 44 7.99 8.87 0.05
C GLU A 44 6.63 8.45 0.59
N MET A 45 5.65 8.18 -0.28
CA MET A 45 4.35 7.67 0.14
C MET A 45 4.47 6.30 0.80
N VAL A 46 5.26 5.39 0.21
CA VAL A 46 5.53 4.07 0.80
C VAL A 46 6.27 4.20 2.13
N ASN A 47 7.28 5.06 2.22
CA ASN A 47 8.02 5.32 3.46
C ASN A 47 7.12 5.85 4.57
N ALA A 48 6.26 6.81 4.26
CA ALA A 48 5.31 7.39 5.20
C ALA A 48 4.29 6.35 5.72
N LEU A 49 3.76 5.50 4.83
CA LEU A 49 2.83 4.43 5.20
C LEU A 49 3.49 3.30 6.01
N ARG A 50 4.77 3.02 5.77
CA ARG A 50 5.57 2.06 6.56
C ARG A 50 6.00 2.60 7.92
N SER A 51 5.79 3.89 8.20
CA SER A 51 6.14 4.48 9.48
C SER A 51 5.44 3.76 10.64
N GLN A 52 6.16 3.62 11.76
CA GLN A 52 5.67 2.91 12.95
C GLN A 52 4.35 3.49 13.49
N ARG A 53 4.11 4.78 13.27
CA ARG A 53 2.88 5.47 13.65
C ARG A 53 1.67 4.97 12.87
N VAL A 54 1.82 4.76 11.57
CA VAL A 54 0.73 4.37 10.67
C VAL A 54 0.41 2.89 10.81
N ILE A 55 1.42 2.01 10.81
CA ILE A 55 1.20 0.56 10.84
C ILE A 55 0.57 0.04 12.15
N ARG A 56 0.62 0.84 13.22
CA ARG A 56 -0.04 0.52 14.50
C ARG A 56 -1.55 0.77 14.46
N LYS A 57 -2.03 1.60 13.54
CA LYS A 57 -3.46 1.86 13.37
C LYS A 57 -4.11 0.68 12.68
N ARG A 58 -5.14 0.12 13.30
CA ARG A 58 -5.86 -1.05 12.80
C ARG A 58 -7.28 -0.66 12.44
N MET A 59 -7.75 -1.23 11.34
CA MET A 59 -9.10 -1.07 10.84
C MET A 59 -9.66 -2.46 10.57
N ASN A 60 -10.85 -2.73 11.09
CA ASN A 60 -11.56 -3.99 10.86
C ASN A 60 -12.79 -3.71 10.02
N PHE A 61 -13.06 -4.54 9.02
CA PHE A 61 -14.26 -4.38 8.21
C PHE A 61 -14.97 -5.71 7.98
N LYS A 62 -16.29 -5.63 7.76
CA LYS A 62 -17.13 -6.73 7.28
C LYS A 62 -17.87 -6.25 6.05
N ALA A 63 -17.98 -7.12 5.03
CA ALA A 63 -18.64 -6.80 3.78
C ALA A 63 -19.10 -8.08 3.08
N ARG A 64 -19.96 -7.94 2.08
CA ARG A 64 -20.24 -8.98 1.09
C ARG A 64 -19.28 -8.81 -0.08
N CYS A 65 -18.57 -9.87 -0.46
CA CYS A 65 -17.75 -9.86 -1.68
C CYS A 65 -18.68 -9.99 -2.89
N HIS A 66 -18.65 -9.02 -3.80
CA HIS A 66 -19.41 -9.08 -5.05
C HIS A 66 -18.60 -9.78 -6.14
N THR A 67 -17.38 -9.30 -6.39
CA THR A 67 -16.43 -9.90 -7.33
C THR A 67 -15.01 -9.75 -6.80
N TYR A 68 -14.13 -10.66 -7.22
CA TYR A 68 -12.70 -10.60 -6.92
C TYR A 68 -11.88 -11.04 -8.12
N ARG A 69 -10.63 -10.55 -8.22
CA ARG A 69 -9.67 -10.95 -9.25
C ARG A 69 -8.26 -10.89 -8.69
N PHE A 70 -7.47 -11.91 -8.99
CA PHE A 70 -6.02 -11.91 -8.77
C PHE A 70 -5.33 -12.05 -10.12
N CYS A 71 -4.43 -11.11 -10.44
CA CYS A 71 -3.63 -11.12 -11.66
C CYS A 71 -2.43 -10.20 -11.44
N ASP A 72 -1.26 -10.57 -11.97
CA ASP A 72 -0.02 -9.78 -11.88
C ASP A 72 0.34 -9.39 -10.44
N ASP A 73 0.27 -10.37 -9.52
CA ASP A 73 0.54 -10.21 -8.08
C ASP A 73 -0.28 -9.12 -7.38
N ARG A 74 -1.43 -8.78 -7.99
CA ARG A 74 -2.34 -7.75 -7.50
C ARG A 74 -3.73 -8.32 -7.30
N TRP A 75 -4.30 -7.99 -6.14
CA TRP A 75 -5.66 -8.31 -5.78
C TRP A 75 -6.59 -7.15 -6.05
N TYR A 76 -7.74 -7.48 -6.62
CA TYR A 76 -8.86 -6.57 -6.80
C TYR A 76 -10.10 -7.17 -6.15
N PHE A 77 -10.77 -6.40 -5.30
CA PHE A 77 -12.03 -6.79 -4.69
C PHE A 77 -13.08 -5.70 -4.92
N MET A 78 -14.29 -6.10 -5.27
CA MET A 78 -15.46 -5.24 -5.24
C MET A 78 -16.38 -5.72 -4.12
N LEU A 79 -16.59 -4.87 -3.12
CA LEU A 79 -17.30 -5.19 -1.90
C LEU A 79 -18.62 -4.41 -1.83
N LYS A 80 -19.66 -5.05 -1.29
CA LYS A 80 -20.99 -4.47 -1.04
C LYS A 80 -21.33 -4.48 0.45
N ASP A 81 -22.11 -3.50 0.90
CA ASP A 81 -22.56 -3.33 2.29
C ASP A 81 -21.41 -3.33 3.31
N VAL A 82 -20.40 -2.52 3.03
CA VAL A 82 -19.18 -2.48 3.82
C VAL A 82 -19.42 -1.75 5.14
N LYS A 83 -19.08 -2.41 6.24
CA LYS A 83 -19.08 -1.86 7.59
C LYS A 83 -17.67 -1.89 8.14
N VAL A 84 -17.08 -0.72 8.27
CA VAL A 84 -15.75 -0.49 8.82
C VAL A 84 -15.86 -0.07 10.28
N LYS A 85 -14.95 -0.55 11.12
CA LYS A 85 -14.70 -0.08 12.49
C LYS A 85 -13.25 0.34 12.62
N THR A 86 -13.02 1.58 13.06
CA THR A 86 -11.69 2.11 13.37
C THR A 86 -11.32 1.88 14.83
N ASP A 87 -10.04 2.05 15.16
CA ASP A 87 -9.53 1.99 16.55
C ASP A 87 -10.17 3.05 17.47
N SER A 88 -10.61 4.18 16.91
CA SER A 88 -11.35 5.23 17.62
C SER A 88 -12.81 4.88 17.94
N GLY A 89 -13.28 3.67 17.60
CA GLY A 89 -14.66 3.23 17.84
C GLY A 89 -15.68 3.76 16.82
N ARG A 90 -15.25 4.61 15.86
CA ARG A 90 -16.12 5.12 14.79
C ARG A 90 -16.47 3.98 13.82
N SER A 91 -17.74 3.91 13.46
CA SER A 91 -18.20 3.02 12.38
C SER A 91 -18.45 3.82 11.11
N ILE A 92 -17.92 3.33 9.99
CA ILE A 92 -18.13 3.89 8.65
C ILE A 92 -18.88 2.85 7.83
N LYS A 93 -19.95 3.26 7.15
CA LYS A 93 -20.72 2.40 6.26
C LYS A 93 -20.59 2.91 4.82
N ALA A 94 -20.51 2.00 3.87
CA ALA A 94 -20.50 2.32 2.45
C ALA A 94 -21.22 1.20 1.66
N ASP A 95 -21.99 1.58 0.65
CA ASP A 95 -22.72 0.62 -0.18
C ASP A 95 -21.78 -0.19 -1.05
N TRP A 96 -20.77 0.48 -1.62
CA TRP A 96 -19.78 -0.12 -2.51
C TRP A 96 -18.37 0.38 -2.17
N VAL A 97 -17.41 -0.55 -2.15
CA VAL A 97 -15.99 -0.23 -1.99
C VAL A 97 -15.17 -1.13 -2.92
N THR A 98 -14.22 -0.54 -3.62
CA THR A 98 -13.20 -1.28 -4.37
C THR A 98 -11.89 -1.31 -3.58
N ILE A 99 -11.24 -2.46 -3.51
CA ILE A 99 -9.91 -2.62 -2.92
C ILE A 99 -8.96 -3.05 -4.03
N ASP A 100 -7.89 -2.28 -4.24
CA ASP A 100 -6.71 -2.67 -5.02
C ASP A 100 -5.58 -2.90 -4.00
N ALA A 101 -4.98 -4.09 -4.00
CA ALA A 101 -3.96 -4.49 -3.03
C ALA A 101 -2.78 -5.19 -3.71
N VAL A 102 -1.58 -4.80 -3.31
CA VAL A 102 -0.31 -5.37 -3.77
C VAL A 102 0.50 -5.87 -2.58
N SER A 103 1.28 -6.94 -2.79
CA SER A 103 2.21 -7.41 -1.76
C SER A 103 3.27 -6.35 -1.47
N THR A 104 3.48 -6.07 -0.20
CA THR A 104 4.53 -5.14 0.24
C THR A 104 5.88 -5.83 0.46
N GLY A 105 5.94 -7.17 0.30
CA GLY A 105 7.11 -8.00 0.62
C GLY A 105 7.44 -8.11 2.11
N LEU A 106 6.77 -7.32 2.97
CA LEU A 106 7.04 -7.27 4.42
C LEU A 106 6.78 -8.61 5.12
N GLU A 107 5.82 -9.40 4.64
CA GLU A 107 5.55 -10.72 5.20
C GLU A 107 6.66 -11.72 4.86
N GLU A 108 7.21 -11.64 3.65
CA GLU A 108 8.35 -12.45 3.21
C GLU A 108 9.60 -12.09 4.01
N GLU A 109 9.88 -10.80 4.18
CA GLU A 109 10.99 -10.30 5.01
C GLU A 109 10.87 -10.76 6.47
N ARG A 110 9.67 -10.66 7.07
CA ARG A 110 9.40 -11.15 8.42
C ARG A 110 9.57 -12.67 8.53
N ARG A 111 9.19 -13.42 7.49
CA ARG A 111 9.35 -14.87 7.43
C ARG A 111 10.83 -15.26 7.35
N MET A 112 11.59 -14.65 6.44
CA MET A 112 13.04 -14.86 6.32
C MET A 112 13.78 -14.54 7.62
N LEU A 113 13.44 -13.43 8.29
CA LEU A 113 14.02 -13.07 9.59
C LEU A 113 13.72 -14.10 10.68
N LYS A 114 12.53 -14.70 10.69
CA LYS A 114 12.19 -15.78 11.63
C LYS A 114 12.99 -17.05 11.33
N GLU A 115 13.15 -17.42 10.07
CA GLU A 115 13.91 -18.60 9.64
C GLU A 115 15.41 -18.46 9.96
N LEU A 116 16.01 -17.30 9.69
CA LEU A 116 17.39 -16.97 10.09
C LEU A 116 17.58 -17.10 11.60
N ARG A 117 16.66 -16.54 12.40
CA ARG A 117 16.70 -16.65 13.87
C ARG A 117 16.53 -18.08 14.37
N ALA A 118 15.76 -18.91 13.69
CA ALA A 118 15.59 -20.33 14.03
C ALA A 118 16.87 -21.13 13.73
N GLY A 119 17.51 -20.89 12.57
CA GLY A 119 18.77 -21.54 12.19
C GLY A 119 19.94 -21.24 13.13
N SER A 120 20.05 -20.00 13.63
CA SER A 120 21.09 -19.60 14.59
C SER A 120 20.94 -20.28 15.96
N LYS A 121 19.71 -20.61 16.39
CA LYS A 121 19.47 -21.32 17.65
C LYS A 121 19.88 -22.80 17.59
N SER A 122 19.75 -23.45 16.43
CA SER A 122 20.17 -24.86 16.25
C SER A 122 21.69 -25.03 16.19
N LYS A 123 22.45 -24.02 15.72
CA LYS A 123 23.93 -24.08 15.69
C LYS A 123 24.58 -23.83 17.06
N LYS A 124 23.93 -23.10 17.97
CA LYS A 124 24.48 -22.79 19.31
C LYS A 124 24.23 -23.90 20.35
N LYS A 125 23.58 -24.99 19.93
CA LYS A 125 23.19 -26.13 20.77
C LYS A 125 23.99 -27.41 20.45
N ARG A 126 25.02 -27.31 19.60
CA ARG A 126 25.99 -28.37 19.29
C ARG A 126 27.36 -27.95 19.77
#